data_AF-B7YZZ0-F1
#
_entry.id   AF-B7YZZ0-F1
#
_cell.length_a   1.000
_cell.length_b   1.000
_cell.length_c   1.000
_cell.angle_alpha   90.00
_cell.angle_beta   90.00
_cell.angle_gamma   90.00
#
_symmetry.space_group_name_H-M   'P 1'
#
loop_
_entity.id
_entity.type
_entity.pdbx_description
1 polymer ?
#
loop_
_entity_poly.entity_id
_entity_poly.type
_entity_poly.pdbx_seq_one_letter_code
_entity_poly.pdbx_strand_id
1 'polypeptide(L)'
;MLRKTPKPAIWKFIKGSAKTLFVLEAVCFAASYGVYYRMNTNREFRQHIHENYPFVLDYYYKIGEIVGDSTVRQADASYWSALKKSD
;
A
#
# COMPACT_ATOMS: atom_id res chain seq x y z
N MET A 1 -52.87 0.03 -18.00
CA MET A 1 -52.16 0.85 -17.00
C MET A 1 -50.82 0.21 -16.72
N LEU A 2 -49.70 0.78 -17.17
CA LEU A 2 -48.37 0.19 -16.94
C LEU A 2 -47.96 0.44 -15.48
N ARG A 3 -48.07 -0.59 -14.64
CA ARG A 3 -47.67 -0.55 -13.23
C ARG A 3 -46.16 -0.34 -13.17
N LYS A 4 -45.74 0.91 -12.99
CA LYS A 4 -44.34 1.27 -12.75
C LYS A 4 -43.99 0.74 -11.35
N THR A 5 -43.55 -0.51 -11.27
CA THR A 5 -43.07 -1.09 -10.02
C THR A 5 -41.86 -0.25 -9.58
N PRO A 6 -41.89 0.33 -8.36
CA PRO A 6 -40.77 1.13 -7.89
C PRO A 6 -39.54 0.22 -7.84
N LYS A 7 -38.50 0.55 -8.61
CA LYS A 7 -37.20 -0.14 -8.49
C LYS A 7 -36.83 -0.13 -7.00
N PRO A 8 -36.52 -1.30 -6.40
CA PRO A 8 -36.39 -1.40 -4.95
C PRO A 8 -35.33 -0.41 -4.47
N ALA A 9 -35.65 0.39 -3.45
CA ALA A 9 -34.74 1.38 -2.88
C ALA A 9 -33.37 0.77 -2.52
N ILE A 10 -33.36 -0.52 -2.20
CA ILE A 10 -32.18 -1.36 -1.98
C ILE A 10 -31.17 -1.25 -3.13
N TRP A 11 -31.61 -1.23 -4.39
CA TRP A 11 -30.71 -1.09 -5.55
C TRP A 11 -30.01 0.27 -5.59
N LYS A 12 -30.64 1.32 -5.07
CA LYS A 12 -30.03 2.66 -4.91
C LYS A 12 -29.00 2.66 -3.79
N PHE A 13 -29.29 1.99 -2.67
CA PHE A 13 -28.33 1.82 -1.57
C PHE A 13 -27.13 0.97 -1.97
N ILE A 14 -27.33 -0.19 -2.61
CA ILE A 14 -26.24 -1.06 -3.10
C ILE A 14 -25.37 -0.32 -4.11
N LYS A 15 -25.97 0.40 -5.07
CA LYS A 15 -25.20 1.17 -6.06
C LYS A 15 -24.42 2.32 -5.40
N GLY A 16 -24.98 2.94 -4.36
CA GLY A 16 -24.30 3.97 -3.56
C GLY A 16 -23.16 3.41 -2.73
N SER A 17 -23.39 2.32 -1.99
CA SER A 17 -22.40 1.69 -1.12
C SER A 17 -21.26 1.06 -1.92
N ALA A 18 -21.56 0.42 -3.06
CA ALA A 18 -20.53 -0.09 -3.96
C ALA A 18 -19.60 1.04 -4.44
N LYS A 19 -20.15 2.20 -4.84
CA LYS A 19 -19.34 3.35 -5.24
C LYS A 19 -18.44 3.82 -4.09
N THR A 20 -18.97 3.90 -2.87
CA THR A 20 -18.18 4.27 -1.68
C THR A 20 -17.07 3.26 -1.40
N LEU A 21 -17.35 1.95 -1.46
CA LEU A 21 -16.35 0.89 -1.27
C LEU A 21 -15.25 0.96 -2.34
N PHE A 22 -15.61 1.14 -3.62
CA PHE A 22 -14.63 1.30 -4.69
C PHE A 22 -13.76 2.55 -4.52
N VAL A 23 -14.36 3.68 -4.11
CA VAL A 23 -13.60 4.91 -3.84
C VAL A 23 -12.66 4.72 -2.65
N LEU A 24 -13.13 4.09 -1.58
CA LEU A 24 -12.31 3.79 -0.40
C LEU A 24 -11.13 2.89 -0.77
N GLU A 25 -11.38 1.80 -1.49
CA GLU A 25 -10.35 0.87 -1.96
C GLU A 25 -9.33 1.59 -2.86
N ALA A 26 -9.80 2.41 -3.80
CA ALA A 26 -8.91 3.18 -4.68
C ALA A 26 -8.03 4.17 -3.91
N VAL A 27 -8.56 4.81 -2.85
CA VAL A 27 -7.78 5.70 -1.98
C VAL A 27 -6.76 4.90 -1.17
N CYS A 28 -7.14 3.77 -0.59
CA CYS A 28 -6.22 2.89 0.14
C CYS A 28 -5.10 2.36 -0.78
N PHE A 29 -5.43 1.96 -2.00
CA PHE A 29 -4.48 1.50 -3.00
C PHE A 29 -3.55 2.63 -3.47
N ALA A 30 -4.08 3.84 -3.69
CA ALA A 30 -3.26 5.00 -4.04
C ALA A 30 -2.31 5.39 -2.90
N ALA A 31 -2.76 5.33 -1.65
CA ALA A 31 -1.93 5.60 -0.49
C ALA A 31 -0.82 4.54 -0.32
N SER A 32 -1.14 3.25 -0.45
CA SER A 32 -0.15 2.17 -0.36
C SER A 32 0.88 2.26 -1.50
N TYR A 33 0.44 2.56 -2.72
CA TYR A 33 1.34 2.84 -3.83
C TYR A 33 2.20 4.08 -3.60
N GLY A 34 1.66 5.14 -3.01
CA GLY A 34 2.42 6.33 -2.61
C GLY A 34 3.54 6.01 -1.62
N VAL A 35 3.27 5.17 -0.61
CA VAL A 35 4.28 4.68 0.33
C VAL A 35 5.34 3.84 -0.38
N TYR A 36 4.91 2.92 -1.25
CA TYR A 36 5.80 2.09 -2.06
C TYR A 36 6.74 2.94 -2.94
N TYR A 37 6.19 3.91 -3.66
CA TYR A 37 6.93 4.83 -4.52
C TYR A 37 7.93 5.68 -3.73
N ARG A 38 7.51 6.22 -2.58
CA ARG A 38 8.38 7.02 -1.70
C ARG A 38 9.51 6.17 -1.13
N MET A 39 9.25 4.91 -0.80
CA MET A 39 10.25 3.96 -0.31
C MET A 39 11.26 3.53 -1.38
N ASN A 40 10.88 3.55 -2.66
CA ASN A 40 11.82 3.38 -3.77
C ASN A 40 12.67 4.62 -4.04
N THR A 41 12.11 5.80 -3.81
CA THR A 41 12.75 7.08 -4.15
C THR A 41 13.67 7.60 -3.03
N ASN A 42 13.27 7.42 -1.76
CA ASN A 42 13.98 7.97 -0.61
C ASN A 42 14.39 6.85 0.37
N ARG A 43 15.71 6.71 0.58
CA ARG A 43 16.30 5.73 1.50
C ARG A 43 16.05 6.09 2.98
N GLU A 44 16.04 7.36 3.34
CA GLU A 44 15.73 7.82 4.71
C GLU A 44 14.29 7.46 5.10
N PHE A 45 13.36 7.61 4.16
CA PHE A 45 11.97 7.19 4.37
C PHE A 45 11.88 5.69 4.61
N ARG A 46 12.65 4.89 3.87
CA ARG A 46 12.73 3.44 4.08
C ARG A 46 13.26 3.08 5.47
N GLN A 47 14.29 3.78 5.93
CA GLN A 47 14.80 3.62 7.30
C GLN A 47 13.75 3.99 8.35
N HIS A 48 13.03 5.10 8.17
CA HIS A 48 11.96 5.48 9.09
C HIS A 48 10.85 4.42 9.14
N ILE A 49 10.46 3.84 8.00
CA ILE A 49 9.50 2.73 7.95
C ILE A 49 10.08 1.47 8.61
N HIS A 50 11.37 1.17 8.46
CA HIS A 50 12.01 0.06 9.16
C HIS A 50 11.89 0.20 10.69
N GLU A 51 12.08 1.42 11.22
CA GLU A 51 12.00 1.70 12.65
C GLU A 51 10.56 1.71 13.19
N ASN A 52 9.62 2.28 12.45
CA ASN A 52 8.24 2.47 12.93
C ASN A 52 7.28 1.34 12.51
N TYR A 53 7.45 0.80 11.31
CA TYR A 53 6.55 -0.16 10.67
C TYR A 53 7.33 -1.28 9.95
N PRO A 54 8.10 -2.12 10.68
CA PRO A 54 8.92 -3.18 10.08
C PRO A 54 8.11 -4.17 9.24
N PHE A 55 6.82 -4.37 9.57
CA PHE A 55 5.91 -5.21 8.80
C PHE A 55 5.68 -4.69 7.35
N VAL A 56 5.55 -3.37 7.19
CA VAL A 56 5.33 -2.76 5.86
C VAL A 56 6.56 -2.95 4.98
N LEU A 57 7.74 -2.83 5.59
CA LEU A 57 9.02 -3.08 4.92
C LEU A 57 9.16 -4.56 4.49
N ASP A 58 8.81 -5.51 5.36
CA ASP A 58 8.85 -6.95 5.02
C ASP A 58 7.91 -7.27 3.85
N TYR A 59 6.71 -6.70 3.85
CA TYR A 59 5.78 -6.86 2.73
C TYR A 59 6.35 -6.29 1.42
N TYR A 60 7.01 -5.13 1.49
CA TYR A 60 7.69 -4.55 0.35
C TYR A 60 8.82 -5.43 -0.19
N TYR A 61 9.63 -6.03 0.68
CA TYR A 61 10.66 -6.98 0.24
C TYR A 61 10.06 -8.23 -0.40
N LYS A 62 8.96 -8.77 0.14
CA LYS A 62 8.25 -9.90 -0.47
C LYS A 62 7.72 -9.57 -1.85
N ILE A 63 7.19 -8.36 -2.05
CA ILE A 63 6.79 -7.90 -3.39
C ILE A 63 8.00 -7.82 -4.31
N GLY A 64 9.10 -7.22 -3.85
CA GLY A 64 10.35 -7.14 -4.62
C GLY A 64 10.87 -8.52 -5.02
N GLU A 65 10.84 -9.49 -4.10
CA GLU A 65 11.26 -10.87 -4.34
C GLU A 65 10.38 -11.58 -5.38
N ILE A 66 9.06 -11.38 -5.36
CA ILE A 66 8.14 -11.88 -6.40
C ILE A 66 8.47 -11.25 -7.76
N VAL A 67 8.85 -9.97 -7.78
CA VAL A 67 9.24 -9.26 -9.01
C VAL A 67 10.67 -9.63 -9.45
N GLY A 68 11.46 -10.28 -8.59
CA GLY A 68 12.83 -10.73 -8.86
C GLY A 68 13.94 -9.81 -8.35
N ASP A 69 13.60 -8.78 -7.57
CA ASP A 69 14.58 -7.88 -6.93
C ASP A 69 14.72 -8.19 -5.43
N SER A 70 15.63 -9.10 -5.11
CA SER A 70 16.04 -9.41 -3.73
C SER A 70 17.25 -8.57 -3.27
N THR A 71 17.78 -7.72 -4.13
CA THR A 71 19.02 -6.96 -3.86
C THR A 71 18.77 -5.81 -2.90
N VAL A 72 17.57 -5.24 -2.93
CA VAL A 72 17.17 -4.10 -2.10
C VAL A 72 17.32 -4.41 -0.60
N ARG A 73 16.89 -5.61 -0.17
CA ARG A 73 16.98 -6.04 1.23
C ARG A 73 18.43 -6.12 1.71
N GLN A 74 19.33 -6.63 0.88
CA GLN A 74 20.75 -6.74 1.22
C GLN A 74 21.42 -5.37 1.26
N ALA A 75 21.06 -4.48 0.32
CA ALA A 75 21.56 -3.12 0.28
C ALA A 75 21.14 -2.32 1.53
N ASP A 76 19.90 -2.45 1.96
CA ASP A 76 19.39 -1.78 3.16
C ASP A 76 20.02 -2.33 4.44
N ALA A 77 20.11 -3.65 4.57
CA ALA A 77 20.76 -4.30 5.72
C ALA A 77 22.22 -3.87 5.86
N SER A 78 22.95 -3.76 4.75
CA SER A 78 24.33 -3.28 4.72
C SER A 78 24.43 -1.82 5.14
N TYR A 79 23.51 -0.98 4.65
CA TYR A 79 23.46 0.45 4.98
C TYR A 79 23.17 0.67 6.47
N TRP A 80 22.17 0.01 7.04
CA TRP A 80 21.85 0.13 8.47
C TRP A 80 22.94 -0.45 9.36
N SER A 81 23.59 -1.54 8.93
CA SER A 81 24.73 -2.10 9.65
C SER A 81 25.94 -1.15 9.65
N ALA A 82 26.13 -0.39 8.57
CA ALA A 82 27.17 0.64 8.50
C ALA A 82 26.81 1.84 9.38
N LEU A 83 25.55 2.30 9.36
CA LEU A 83 25.08 3.41 10.19
C LEU A 83 25.21 3.09 11.69
N LYS A 84 24.85 1.87 12.10
CA LYS A 84 25.01 1.42 13.50
C LYS A 84 26.46 1.32 13.96
N LYS A 85 27.42 1.18 13.03
CA LYS A 85 28.86 1.16 13.36
C LYS A 85 29.47 2.57 13.47
N SER A 86 28.82 3.58 12.87
CA SER A 86 29.30 4.97 12.92
C SER A 86 28.81 5.74 14.14
N ASP A 87 27.74 5.30 14.79
CA ASP A 87 27.31 5.76 16.13
C ASP A 87 28.10 5.05 17.24
#